data_AF-A0A6F9B4S0-F1
#
_entry.id   AF-A0A6F9B4S0-F1
#
_cell.length_a   1.000
_cell.length_b   1.000
_cell.length_c   1.000
_cell.angle_alpha   90.00
_cell.angle_beta   90.00
_cell.angle_gamma   90.00
#
_symmetry.space_group_name_H-M   'P 1'
#
loop_
_entity.id
_entity.type
_entity.pdbx_description
1 polymer ?
#
loop_
_entity_poly.entity_id
_entity_poly.type
_entity_poly.pdbx_seq_one_letter_code
_entity_poly.pdbx_strand_id
1 'polypeptide(L)'
;MRGLVVLLMSKAAGPSQHTASDLLPQDMVSGIYPSQRNLAEITELIHTAFLVHRGIVNLKEWTNSDGPLKDMQFGNKMAVLSGDFLLANACTGLAQLNNTKVVELISSAIGDLVQGIYHEMPNSLELNSDLQPFVKSNSADPVTFSLNSAPVVFHRQIVGQERWHHQLQQLRSTIKLEEGVISTMDLCRYHGNKALESIQCFPSSEARSALENIASTVTKF
;
A
#
# COMPACT_ATOMS: atom_id res chain seq x y z
N MET A 1 5.00 -7.77 3.19
CA MET A 1 5.34 -8.39 1.88
C MET A 1 6.53 -7.70 1.22
N ARG A 2 6.76 -6.42 1.48
CA ARG A 2 7.83 -5.62 0.86
C ARG A 2 9.21 -6.11 1.31
N GLY A 3 9.38 -6.32 2.62
CA GLY A 3 10.62 -6.86 3.19
C GLY A 3 10.93 -8.26 2.64
N LEU A 4 9.92 -9.12 2.48
CA LEU A 4 10.10 -10.44 1.86
C LEU A 4 10.61 -10.33 0.41
N VAL A 5 10.05 -9.42 -0.39
CA VAL A 5 10.53 -9.20 -1.77
C VAL A 5 11.98 -8.73 -1.76
N VAL A 6 12.36 -7.81 -0.86
CA VAL A 6 13.78 -7.37 -0.71
C VAL A 6 14.69 -8.56 -0.39
N LEU A 7 14.29 -9.45 0.52
CA LEU A 7 15.07 -10.64 0.89
C LEU A 7 15.18 -11.64 -0.26
N LEU A 8 14.09 -11.89 -0.99
CA LEU A 8 14.08 -12.80 -2.14
C LEU A 8 14.94 -12.26 -3.27
N MET A 9 14.85 -10.96 -3.58
CA MET A 9 15.70 -10.32 -4.58
C MET A 9 17.18 -10.38 -4.16
N SER A 10 17.47 -10.11 -2.88
CA SER A 10 18.83 -10.20 -2.34
C SER A 10 19.42 -11.61 -2.50
N LYS A 11 18.61 -12.64 -2.20
CA LYS A 11 19.02 -14.04 -2.34
C LYS A 11 19.13 -14.48 -3.81
N ALA A 12 18.25 -14.00 -4.68
CA ALA A 12 18.25 -14.31 -6.11
C ALA A 12 19.44 -13.65 -6.85
N ALA A 13 19.82 -12.43 -6.46
CA ALA A 13 21.00 -11.75 -7.00
C ALA A 13 22.32 -12.45 -6.64
N GLY A 14 22.35 -13.14 -5.50
CA GLY A 14 23.53 -13.85 -5.00
C GLY A 14 24.64 -12.91 -4.50
N PRO A 15 25.75 -13.47 -4.00
CA PRO A 15 26.89 -12.69 -3.54
C PRO A 15 27.58 -11.96 -4.70
N SER A 16 27.95 -10.70 -4.49
CA SER A 16 28.72 -9.95 -5.50
C SER A 16 30.14 -10.53 -5.62
N GLN A 17 30.54 -10.86 -6.85
CA GLN A 17 31.88 -11.38 -7.17
C GLN A 17 33.00 -10.34 -6.91
N HIS A 18 32.66 -9.05 -6.86
CA HIS A 18 33.61 -7.94 -6.69
C HIS A 18 33.89 -7.53 -5.24
N THR A 19 33.07 -7.96 -4.28
CA THR A 19 33.19 -7.58 -2.85
C THR A 19 33.80 -8.68 -1.98
N ALA A 20 34.31 -9.75 -2.59
CA ALA A 20 34.87 -10.89 -1.88
C ALA A 20 36.17 -10.60 -1.10
N SER A 21 36.80 -9.42 -1.26
CA SER A 21 38.04 -9.09 -0.54
C SER A 21 37.83 -8.48 0.85
N ASP A 22 36.71 -7.80 1.11
CA ASP A 22 36.60 -6.89 2.28
C ASP A 22 35.50 -7.25 3.29
N LEU A 23 34.60 -8.20 2.97
CA LEU A 23 33.54 -8.67 3.89
C LEU A 23 33.67 -10.17 4.10
N LEU A 24 33.84 -10.59 5.36
CA LEU A 24 33.94 -12.00 5.72
C LEU A 24 32.63 -12.72 5.35
N PRO A 25 32.67 -13.82 4.57
CA PRO A 25 31.50 -14.65 4.26
C PRO A 25 30.75 -15.19 5.50
N GLN A 26 31.33 -15.03 6.70
CA GLN A 26 30.81 -15.54 7.97
C GLN A 26 29.58 -14.79 8.49
N ASP A 27 29.29 -13.56 8.02
CA ASP A 27 28.15 -12.77 8.51
C ASP A 27 26.85 -12.98 7.71
N MET A 28 26.93 -13.76 6.63
CA MET A 28 25.78 -14.04 5.77
C MET A 28 24.87 -15.10 6.40
N VAL A 29 23.57 -14.81 6.45
CA VAL A 29 22.56 -15.78 6.90
C VAL A 29 21.76 -16.22 5.68
N SER A 30 21.78 -17.52 5.38
CA SER A 30 21.09 -18.10 4.21
C SER A 30 21.44 -17.43 2.86
N GLY A 31 22.67 -16.94 2.73
CA GLY A 31 23.14 -16.26 1.52
C GLY A 31 22.76 -14.77 1.43
N ILE A 32 22.29 -14.16 2.52
CA ILE A 32 21.86 -12.75 2.57
C ILE A 32 22.74 -11.97 3.56
N TYR A 33 23.23 -10.81 3.13
CA TYR A 33 24.07 -9.94 3.95
C TYR A 33 23.27 -9.24 5.07
N PRO A 34 23.89 -8.90 6.21
CA PRO A 34 23.24 -8.11 7.26
C PRO A 34 22.62 -6.80 6.75
N SER A 35 23.32 -6.06 5.88
CA SER A 35 22.82 -4.81 5.29
C SER A 35 21.54 -5.00 4.45
N GLN A 36 21.42 -6.13 3.75
CA GLN A 36 20.22 -6.47 2.98
C GLN A 36 19.03 -6.81 3.89
N ARG A 37 19.28 -7.51 5.01
CA ARG A 37 18.27 -7.76 6.04
C ARG A 37 17.81 -6.46 6.71
N ASN A 38 18.76 -5.61 7.08
CA ASN A 38 18.48 -4.29 7.64
C ASN A 38 17.64 -3.45 6.65
N LEU A 39 17.95 -3.49 5.34
CA LEU A 39 17.15 -2.79 4.33
C LEU A 39 15.72 -3.33 4.24
N ALA A 40 15.52 -4.65 4.35
CA ALA A 40 14.18 -5.25 4.41
C ALA A 40 13.39 -4.79 5.64
N GLU A 41 14.04 -4.71 6.80
CA GLU A 41 13.45 -4.20 8.05
C GLU A 41 13.08 -2.71 7.93
N ILE A 42 14.00 -1.89 7.44
CA ILE A 42 13.78 -0.46 7.17
C ILE A 42 12.58 -0.26 6.25
N THR A 43 12.47 -1.07 5.18
CA THR A 43 11.37 -0.97 4.23
C THR A 43 10.01 -1.26 4.88
N GLU A 44 9.94 -2.26 5.77
CA GLU A 44 8.71 -2.57 6.51
C GLU A 44 8.44 -1.54 7.63
N LEU A 45 9.46 -0.94 8.24
CA LEU A 45 9.30 0.17 9.20
C LEU A 45 8.67 1.40 8.53
N ILE A 46 9.17 1.80 7.36
CA ILE A 46 8.59 2.90 6.57
C ILE A 46 7.14 2.59 6.22
N HIS A 47 6.86 1.36 5.77
CA HIS A 47 5.50 0.95 5.46
C HIS A 47 4.59 0.96 6.69
N THR A 48 5.10 0.57 7.85
CA THR A 48 4.32 0.59 9.10
C THR A 48 4.04 2.03 9.54
N ALA A 49 5.03 2.92 9.49
CA ALA A 49 4.85 4.34 9.76
C ALA A 49 3.74 4.93 8.88
N PHE A 50 3.79 4.59 7.59
CA PHE A 50 2.80 5.00 6.60
C PHE A 50 1.37 4.54 6.94
N LEU A 51 1.19 3.27 7.32
CA LEU A 51 -0.11 2.73 7.72
C LEU A 51 -0.65 3.43 8.97
N VAL A 52 0.21 3.71 9.95
CA VAL A 52 -0.17 4.42 11.17
C VAL A 52 -0.64 5.84 10.86
N HIS A 53 0.10 6.59 10.04
CA HIS A 53 -0.32 7.94 9.62
C HIS A 53 -1.62 7.94 8.82
N ARG A 54 -1.85 6.95 7.95
CA ARG A 54 -3.12 6.79 7.23
C ARG A 54 -4.30 6.40 8.11
N GLY A 55 -4.06 5.93 9.33
CA GLY A 55 -5.09 5.63 10.31
C GLY A 55 -5.70 6.86 10.99
N ILE A 56 -5.17 8.07 10.74
CA ILE A 56 -5.70 9.32 11.31
C ILE A 56 -7.08 9.62 10.71
N VAL A 57 -8.05 9.91 11.58
CA VAL A 57 -9.44 10.18 11.17
C VAL A 57 -9.75 11.68 11.14
N ASN A 58 -10.68 12.09 10.26
CA ASN A 58 -11.23 13.44 10.25
C ASN A 58 -12.23 13.63 11.40
N LEU A 59 -11.84 14.39 12.41
CA LEU A 59 -12.67 14.64 13.59
C LEU A 59 -13.81 15.65 13.35
N LYS A 60 -13.81 16.39 12.23
CA LYS A 60 -14.89 17.34 11.91
C LYS A 60 -16.22 16.65 11.62
N GLU A 61 -16.15 15.43 11.11
CA GLU A 61 -17.31 14.58 10.77
C GLU A 61 -17.69 13.64 11.93
N TRP A 62 -16.99 13.73 13.07
CA TRP A 62 -17.19 12.83 14.20
C TRP A 62 -18.36 13.29 15.08
N THR A 63 -19.27 12.36 15.40
CA THR A 63 -20.41 12.63 16.27
C THR A 63 -20.17 12.09 17.68
N ASN A 64 -20.87 12.61 18.69
CA ASN A 64 -20.74 12.14 20.07
C ASN A 64 -21.17 10.66 20.26
N SER A 65 -21.90 10.08 19.30
CA SER A 65 -22.28 8.66 19.27
C SER A 65 -21.16 7.72 18.82
N ASP A 66 -20.13 8.23 18.14
CA ASP A 66 -19.05 7.40 17.58
C ASP A 66 -17.98 7.04 18.64
N GLY A 67 -18.07 7.61 19.83
CA GLY A 67 -17.17 7.39 20.96
C GLY A 67 -16.68 8.70 21.58
N PRO A 68 -15.84 8.66 22.65
CA PRO A 68 -15.37 9.86 23.31
C PRO A 68 -14.44 10.65 22.38
N LEU A 69 -14.88 11.84 21.93
CA LEU A 69 -14.09 12.71 21.05
C LEU A 69 -12.66 12.96 21.57
N LYS A 70 -12.49 13.05 22.89
CA LYS A 70 -11.17 13.22 23.54
C LYS A 70 -10.25 12.03 23.32
N ASP A 71 -10.77 10.81 23.35
CA ASP A 71 -9.98 9.59 23.15
C ASP A 71 -9.52 9.49 21.70
N MET A 72 -10.38 9.86 20.75
CA MET A 72 -10.03 9.94 19.33
C MET A 72 -8.99 11.03 19.04
N GLN A 73 -9.11 12.20 19.68
CA GLN A 73 -8.08 13.25 19.60
C GLN A 73 -6.74 12.77 20.14
N PHE A 74 -6.75 12.03 21.25
CA PHE A 74 -5.56 11.43 21.83
C PHE A 74 -4.97 10.36 20.90
N GLY A 75 -5.81 9.46 20.37
CA GLY A 75 -5.43 8.45 19.39
C GLY A 75 -4.77 9.04 18.14
N ASN A 76 -5.35 10.10 17.56
CA ASN A 76 -4.77 10.81 16.42
C ASN A 76 -3.37 11.38 16.75
N LYS A 77 -3.19 11.98 17.94
CA LYS A 77 -1.88 12.49 18.37
C LYS A 77 -0.86 11.37 18.52
N MET A 78 -1.26 10.24 19.12
CA MET A 78 -0.39 9.08 19.27
C MET A 78 -0.03 8.48 17.91
N ALA A 79 -0.97 8.39 16.97
CA ALA A 79 -0.72 7.91 15.62
C ALA A 79 0.32 8.79 14.89
N VAL A 80 0.19 10.12 14.95
CA VAL A 80 1.20 11.04 14.40
C VAL A 80 2.58 10.76 15.00
N LEU A 81 2.69 10.76 16.33
CA LEU A 81 3.96 10.57 17.03
C LEU A 81 4.58 9.19 16.79
N SER A 82 3.78 8.13 16.80
CA SER A 82 4.26 6.77 16.54
C SER A 82 4.72 6.60 15.10
N GLY A 83 4.02 7.18 14.12
CA GLY A 83 4.46 7.18 12.73
C GLY A 83 5.78 7.93 12.55
N ASP A 84 5.92 9.10 13.17
CA ASP A 84 7.15 9.90 13.12
C ASP A 84 8.33 9.17 13.77
N PHE A 85 8.11 8.51 14.91
CA PHE A 85 9.11 7.69 15.59
C PHE A 85 9.60 6.53 14.73
N LEU A 86 8.68 5.80 14.08
CA LEU A 86 9.03 4.69 13.19
C LEU A 86 9.82 5.18 11.98
N LEU A 87 9.42 6.33 11.39
CA LEU A 87 10.13 6.92 10.26
C LEU A 87 11.53 7.41 10.67
N ALA A 88 11.68 8.03 11.84
CA ALA A 88 12.98 8.45 12.36
C ALA A 88 13.93 7.26 12.59
N ASN A 89 13.40 6.13 13.11
CA ASN A 89 14.17 4.90 13.25
C ASN A 89 14.57 4.32 11.89
N ALA A 90 13.67 4.35 10.90
CA ALA A 90 14.00 3.94 9.53
C ALA A 90 15.10 4.81 8.92
N CYS A 91 15.05 6.13 9.10
CA CYS A 91 16.09 7.06 8.66
C CYS A 91 17.44 6.78 9.34
N THR A 92 17.43 6.47 10.64
CA THR A 92 18.64 6.07 11.37
C THR A 92 19.22 4.77 10.80
N GLY A 93 18.37 3.77 10.53
CA GLY A 93 18.77 2.53 9.88
C GLY A 93 19.36 2.76 8.48
N LEU A 94 18.73 3.62 7.66
CA LEU A 94 19.23 3.99 6.33
C LEU A 94 20.63 4.61 6.40
N ALA A 95 20.86 5.52 7.35
CA ALA A 95 22.16 6.12 7.56
C ALA A 95 23.22 5.08 7.95
N GLN A 96 22.87 4.10 8.80
CA GLN A 96 23.76 3.02 9.21
C GLN A 96 24.12 2.05 8.07
N LEU A 97 23.35 2.00 6.97
CA LEU A 97 23.75 1.26 5.77
C LEU A 97 24.98 1.86 5.08
N ASN A 98 25.35 3.12 5.40
CA ASN A 98 26.50 3.84 4.83
C ASN A 98 26.54 3.83 3.29
N ASN A 99 25.38 3.86 2.66
CA ASN A 99 25.23 3.86 1.22
C ASN A 99 24.30 4.99 0.78
N THR A 100 24.87 6.12 0.37
CA THR A 100 24.13 7.32 -0.02
C THR A 100 23.17 7.07 -1.17
N LYS A 101 23.48 6.13 -2.08
CA LYS A 101 22.59 5.80 -3.19
C LYS A 101 21.32 5.09 -2.72
N VAL A 102 21.44 4.19 -1.74
CA VAL A 102 20.28 3.53 -1.12
C VAL A 102 19.42 4.56 -0.38
N VAL A 103 20.05 5.48 0.38
CA VAL A 103 19.35 6.57 1.06
C VAL A 103 18.56 7.41 0.06
N GLU A 104 19.19 7.85 -1.02
CA GLU A 104 18.55 8.66 -2.08
C GLU A 104 17.34 7.94 -2.70
N LEU A 105 17.50 6.67 -3.08
CA LEU A 105 16.42 5.89 -3.70
C LEU A 105 15.22 5.71 -2.77
N ILE A 106 15.47 5.41 -1.49
CA ILE A 106 14.39 5.23 -0.51
C ILE A 106 13.73 6.57 -0.18
N SER A 107 14.50 7.65 -0.02
CA SER A 107 13.95 8.99 0.19
C SER A 107 13.10 9.46 -0.99
N SER A 108 13.53 9.21 -2.23
CA SER A 108 12.72 9.50 -3.43
C SER A 108 11.42 8.71 -3.42
N ALA A 109 11.47 7.40 -3.14
CA ALA A 109 10.29 6.56 -3.09
C ALA A 109 9.28 6.99 -2.00
N ILE A 110 9.77 7.48 -0.85
CA ILE A 110 8.90 8.10 0.17
C ILE A 110 8.23 9.36 -0.38
N GLY A 111 8.99 10.23 -1.06
CA GLY A 111 8.45 11.44 -1.69
C GLY A 111 7.37 11.13 -2.72
N ASP A 112 7.63 10.18 -3.63
CA ASP A 112 6.68 9.74 -4.66
C ASP A 112 5.40 9.15 -4.02
N LEU A 113 5.56 8.35 -2.96
CA LEU A 113 4.43 7.78 -2.21
C LEU A 113 3.54 8.88 -1.60
N VAL A 114 4.15 9.86 -0.94
CA VAL A 114 3.43 10.98 -0.32
C VAL A 114 2.74 11.83 -1.40
N GLN A 115 3.43 12.10 -2.51
CA GLN A 115 2.86 12.84 -3.64
C GLN A 115 1.64 12.12 -4.24
N GLY A 116 1.68 10.79 -4.38
CA GLY A 116 0.54 9.99 -4.84
C GLY A 116 -0.72 10.22 -4.01
N ILE A 117 -0.59 10.30 -2.69
CA ILE A 117 -1.71 10.51 -1.77
C ILE A 117 -2.27 11.92 -1.87
N TYR A 118 -1.39 12.90 -2.02
CA TYR A 118 -1.82 14.28 -2.26
C TYR A 118 -2.66 14.41 -3.53
N HIS A 119 -2.38 13.62 -4.56
CA HIS A 119 -3.21 13.58 -5.78
C HIS A 119 -4.51 12.78 -5.61
N GLU A 120 -4.55 11.77 -4.75
CA GLU A 120 -5.79 11.04 -4.42
C GLU A 120 -6.80 11.91 -3.64
N MET A 121 -6.30 12.80 -2.75
CA MET A 121 -7.14 13.66 -1.90
C MET A 121 -8.15 14.53 -2.68
N PRO A 122 -7.79 15.29 -3.74
CA PRO A 122 -8.76 16.07 -4.51
C PRO A 122 -9.68 15.20 -5.38
N ASN A 123 -9.23 14.08 -5.93
CA ASN A 123 -10.07 13.22 -6.78
C ASN A 123 -11.18 12.50 -5.98
N SER A 124 -11.01 12.33 -4.68
CA SER A 124 -12.11 11.88 -3.81
C SER A 124 -13.26 12.90 -3.71
N LEU A 125 -12.98 14.20 -3.92
CA LEU A 125 -13.97 15.28 -3.99
C LEU A 125 -14.62 15.35 -5.37
N GLU A 126 -13.88 15.08 -6.45
CA GLU A 126 -14.41 15.07 -7.82
C GLU A 126 -15.25 13.80 -8.11
N LEU A 127 -14.85 12.62 -7.63
CA LEU A 127 -15.67 11.40 -7.73
C LEU A 127 -17.02 11.56 -7.01
N ASN A 128 -17.06 12.37 -5.94
CA ASN A 128 -18.30 12.77 -5.27
C ASN A 128 -19.18 13.66 -6.19
N SER A 129 -18.56 14.51 -7.02
CA SER A 129 -19.26 15.36 -7.98
C SER A 129 -19.85 14.58 -9.17
N ASP A 130 -19.13 13.58 -9.69
CA ASP A 130 -19.60 12.72 -10.81
C ASP A 130 -20.75 11.77 -10.40
N LEU A 131 -20.91 11.52 -9.10
CA LEU A 131 -21.99 10.70 -8.56
C LEU A 131 -23.26 11.51 -8.21
N GLN A 132 -23.25 12.84 -8.38
CA GLN A 132 -24.42 13.70 -8.11
C GLN A 132 -25.74 13.29 -8.80
N PRO A 133 -25.75 12.74 -10.04
CA PRO A 133 -27.00 12.28 -10.66
C PRO A 133 -27.71 11.17 -9.88
N PHE A 134 -26.99 10.43 -9.03
CA PHE A 134 -27.50 9.30 -8.24
C PHE A 134 -27.84 9.69 -6.78
N VAL A 135 -27.56 10.94 -6.37
CA VAL A 135 -27.77 11.47 -5.01
C VAL A 135 -28.84 12.57 -5.03
N LYS A 136 -30.04 12.29 -5.56
CA LYS A 136 -31.19 13.17 -5.30
C LYS A 136 -31.80 12.85 -3.93
N SER A 137 -31.37 13.59 -2.91
CA SER A 137 -32.14 13.79 -1.68
C SER A 137 -31.93 15.21 -1.13
N ASN A 138 -33.01 15.79 -0.61
CA ASN A 138 -33.26 17.21 -0.43
C ASN A 138 -32.75 17.76 0.92
N SER A 139 -31.48 17.53 1.27
CA SER A 139 -30.88 18.05 2.51
C SER A 139 -29.41 18.41 2.33
N ALA A 140 -29.04 19.59 2.83
CA ALA A 140 -27.90 20.42 2.42
C ALA A 140 -26.51 20.01 2.96
N ASP A 141 -26.19 18.71 3.04
CA ASP A 141 -24.84 18.26 3.42
C ASP A 141 -24.32 17.16 2.48
N PRO A 142 -23.08 17.26 1.96
CA PRO A 142 -22.49 16.26 1.07
C PRO A 142 -21.99 15.04 1.86
N VAL A 143 -22.55 13.87 1.59
CA VAL A 143 -22.07 12.59 2.15
C VAL A 143 -21.13 11.92 1.16
N THR A 144 -19.89 11.72 1.57
CA THR A 144 -18.81 11.03 0.83
C THR A 144 -19.07 9.51 0.77
N PHE A 145 -18.98 8.90 -0.41
CA PHE A 145 -18.99 7.44 -0.57
C PHE A 145 -17.57 6.89 -0.75
N SER A 146 -17.18 5.91 0.07
CA SER A 146 -15.93 5.16 -0.08
C SER A 146 -16.18 3.68 0.20
N LEU A 147 -15.79 2.82 -0.75
CA LEU A 147 -16.06 1.37 -0.74
C LEU A 147 -15.35 0.60 0.39
N ASN A 148 -14.43 1.23 1.11
CA ASN A 148 -13.65 0.63 2.19
C ASN A 148 -13.83 1.33 3.54
N SER A 149 -14.82 2.22 3.67
CA SER A 149 -15.06 2.98 4.89
C SER A 149 -16.45 2.69 5.46
N ALA A 150 -16.61 2.95 6.76
CA ALA A 150 -17.87 2.86 7.51
C ALA A 150 -19.15 3.34 6.76
N PRO A 151 -19.11 4.33 5.84
CA PRO A 151 -20.21 4.71 4.95
C PRO A 151 -20.96 3.58 4.22
N VAL A 152 -20.31 2.52 3.74
CA VAL A 152 -21.02 1.41 3.06
C VAL A 152 -21.93 0.63 4.02
N VAL A 153 -21.45 0.47 5.26
CA VAL A 153 -22.20 -0.19 6.33
C VAL A 153 -23.39 0.67 6.76
N PHE A 154 -23.19 1.99 6.89
CA PHE A 154 -24.26 2.94 7.21
C PHE A 154 -25.29 3.07 6.08
N HIS A 155 -24.88 3.11 4.81
CA HIS A 155 -25.80 3.13 3.68
C HIS A 155 -26.68 1.87 3.64
N ARG A 156 -26.09 0.68 3.83
CA ARG A 156 -26.84 -0.59 3.97
C ARG A 156 -27.92 -0.49 5.06
N GLN A 157 -27.60 0.15 6.18
CA GLN A 157 -28.50 0.31 7.32
C GLN A 157 -29.63 1.32 7.04
N ILE A 158 -29.37 2.35 6.24
CA ILE A 158 -30.34 3.40 5.87
C ILE A 158 -31.28 2.95 4.75
N VAL A 159 -30.77 2.35 3.67
CA VAL A 159 -31.62 1.93 2.54
C VAL A 159 -32.36 0.62 2.78
N GLY A 160 -31.98 -0.14 3.80
CA GLY A 160 -32.51 -1.46 4.08
C GLY A 160 -31.94 -2.55 3.16
N GLN A 161 -31.98 -3.79 3.65
CA GLN A 161 -31.28 -4.93 3.03
C GLN A 161 -31.74 -5.24 1.59
N GLU A 162 -33.04 -5.14 1.32
CA GLU A 162 -33.66 -5.35 0.01
C GLU A 162 -33.14 -4.37 -1.06
N ARG A 163 -33.22 -3.06 -0.77
CA ARG A 163 -32.80 -2.02 -1.71
C ARG A 163 -31.27 -2.00 -1.89
N TRP A 164 -30.51 -2.30 -0.83
CA TRP A 164 -29.07 -2.51 -0.91
C TRP A 164 -28.70 -3.67 -1.84
N HIS A 165 -29.38 -4.81 -1.73
CA HIS A 165 -29.16 -5.93 -2.64
C HIS A 165 -29.48 -5.59 -4.08
N HIS A 166 -30.56 -4.85 -4.34
CA HIS A 166 -30.91 -4.40 -5.67
C HIS A 166 -29.86 -3.44 -6.25
N GLN A 167 -29.37 -2.47 -5.46
CA GLN A 167 -28.31 -1.54 -5.87
C GLN A 167 -26.98 -2.26 -6.15
N LEU A 168 -26.60 -3.23 -5.31
CA LEU A 168 -25.42 -4.05 -5.56
C LEU A 168 -25.56 -4.92 -6.81
N GLN A 169 -26.74 -5.49 -7.07
CA GLN A 169 -26.99 -6.23 -8.30
C GLN A 169 -26.90 -5.34 -9.53
N GLN A 170 -27.46 -4.12 -9.45
CA GLN A 170 -27.41 -3.16 -10.54
C GLN A 170 -25.96 -2.70 -10.80
N LEU A 171 -25.21 -2.30 -9.76
CA LEU A 171 -23.80 -1.94 -9.88
C LEU A 171 -22.96 -3.10 -10.45
N ARG A 172 -23.20 -4.33 -9.99
CA ARG A 172 -22.52 -5.52 -10.51
C ARG A 172 -22.88 -5.79 -11.97
N SER A 173 -24.12 -5.52 -12.38
CA SER A 173 -24.52 -5.64 -13.79
C SER A 173 -23.85 -4.60 -14.67
N THR A 174 -23.77 -3.34 -14.21
CA THR A 174 -23.06 -2.26 -14.91
C THR A 174 -21.57 -2.56 -15.03
N ILE A 175 -20.91 -2.96 -13.95
CA ILE A 175 -19.48 -3.36 -13.94
C ILE A 175 -19.21 -4.54 -14.88
N LYS A 176 -20.18 -5.47 -15.03
CA LYS A 176 -20.08 -6.60 -15.96
C LYS A 176 -20.37 -6.23 -17.42
N LEU A 177 -21.16 -5.18 -17.64
CA LEU A 177 -21.47 -4.63 -18.97
C LEU A 177 -20.34 -3.75 -19.50
N GLU A 178 -19.60 -3.10 -18.60
CA GLU A 178 -18.45 -2.29 -18.93
C GLU A 178 -17.17 -3.14 -19.11
N GLU A 179 -16.32 -2.73 -20.04
CA GLU A 179 -15.02 -3.36 -20.29
C GLU A 179 -14.01 -3.06 -19.17
N GLY A 180 -14.36 -2.28 -18.15
CA GLY A 180 -13.45 -1.87 -17.07
C GLY A 180 -12.84 -3.04 -16.30
N VAL A 181 -13.61 -4.12 -16.06
CA VAL A 181 -13.07 -5.34 -15.43
C VAL A 181 -12.06 -6.02 -16.33
N ILE A 182 -12.39 -6.16 -17.62
CA ILE A 182 -11.50 -6.79 -18.61
C ILE A 182 -10.22 -5.97 -18.75
N SER A 183 -10.33 -4.64 -18.91
CA SER A 183 -9.21 -3.73 -19.00
C SER A 183 -8.33 -3.76 -17.75
N THR A 184 -8.91 -3.87 -16.55
CA THR A 184 -8.15 -4.02 -15.31
C THR A 184 -7.41 -5.36 -15.28
N MET A 185 -8.08 -6.45 -15.67
CA MET A 185 -7.45 -7.77 -15.76
C MET A 185 -6.31 -7.79 -16.77
N ASP A 186 -6.47 -7.13 -17.91
CA ASP A 186 -5.45 -7.05 -18.95
C ASP A 186 -4.24 -6.21 -18.51
N LEU A 187 -4.46 -5.09 -17.80
CA LEU A 187 -3.40 -4.31 -17.18
C LEU A 187 -2.66 -5.13 -16.11
N CYS A 188 -3.37 -5.85 -15.25
CA CYS A 188 -2.75 -6.73 -14.26
C CYS A 188 -1.90 -7.82 -14.91
N ARG A 189 -2.39 -8.47 -15.98
CA ARG A 189 -1.62 -9.44 -16.76
C ARG A 189 -0.41 -8.81 -17.41
N TYR A 190 -0.56 -7.65 -18.02
CA TYR A 190 0.53 -6.92 -18.66
C TYR A 190 1.67 -6.63 -17.66
N HIS A 191 1.35 -6.05 -16.51
CA HIS A 191 2.36 -5.74 -15.49
C HIS A 191 2.94 -7.00 -14.84
N GLY A 192 2.14 -8.05 -14.62
CA GLY A 192 2.64 -9.34 -14.13
C GLY A 192 3.62 -10.00 -15.10
N ASN A 193 3.34 -9.97 -16.41
CA ASN A 193 4.25 -10.46 -17.43
C ASN A 193 5.55 -9.65 -17.48
N LYS A 194 5.48 -8.31 -17.40
CA LYS A 194 6.66 -7.45 -17.31
C LYS A 194 7.50 -7.73 -16.07
N ALA A 195 6.87 -8.03 -14.94
CA ALA A 195 7.57 -8.45 -13.73
C ALA A 195 8.29 -9.80 -13.94
N LEU A 196 7.62 -10.78 -14.55
CA LEU A 196 8.23 -12.08 -14.89
C LEU A 196 9.43 -11.93 -15.84
N GLU A 197 9.31 -11.12 -16.89
CA GLU A 197 10.42 -10.78 -17.80
C GLU A 197 11.60 -10.18 -17.04
N SER A 198 11.33 -9.24 -16.11
CA SER A 198 12.37 -8.57 -15.33
C SER A 198 13.09 -9.52 -14.37
N ILE A 199 12.40 -10.53 -13.83
CA ILE A 199 12.98 -11.51 -12.90
C ILE A 199 13.95 -12.48 -13.60
N GLN A 200 13.84 -12.66 -14.92
CA GLN A 200 14.71 -13.56 -15.69
C GLN A 200 16.18 -13.14 -15.71
N CYS A 201 16.50 -11.89 -15.34
CA CYS A 201 17.88 -11.45 -15.20
C CYS A 201 18.63 -12.16 -14.06
N PHE A 202 17.92 -12.77 -13.10
CA PHE A 202 18.52 -13.54 -12.02
C PHE A 202 18.82 -14.99 -12.41
N PRO A 203 19.90 -15.58 -11.89
CA PRO A 203 20.20 -16.99 -12.07
C PRO A 203 19.11 -17.89 -11.46
N SER A 204 18.97 -19.11 -12.01
CA SER A 204 18.00 -20.09 -11.53
C SER A 204 18.27 -20.45 -10.06
N SER A 205 17.28 -20.19 -9.21
CA SER A 205 17.35 -20.43 -7.77
C SER A 205 15.94 -20.53 -7.18
N GLU A 206 15.81 -21.11 -5.99
CA GLU A 206 14.53 -21.14 -5.26
C GLU A 206 13.98 -19.74 -5.00
N ALA A 207 14.86 -18.76 -4.74
CA ALA A 207 14.46 -17.37 -4.51
C ALA A 207 13.87 -16.74 -5.79
N ARG A 208 14.46 -17.02 -6.96
CA ARG A 208 13.90 -16.58 -8.25
C ARG A 208 12.55 -17.23 -8.50
N SER A 209 12.42 -18.54 -8.30
CA SER A 209 11.15 -19.25 -8.42
C SER A 209 10.08 -18.72 -7.46
N ALA A 210 10.44 -18.32 -6.25
CA ALA A 210 9.52 -17.69 -5.31
C ALA A 210 9.03 -16.31 -5.81
N LEU A 211 9.92 -15.49 -6.40
CA LEU A 211 9.53 -14.22 -7.03
C LEU A 211 8.59 -14.43 -8.22
N GLU A 212 8.87 -15.42 -9.07
CA GLU A 212 8.01 -15.82 -10.21
C GLU A 212 6.63 -16.28 -9.72
N ASN A 213 6.58 -17.06 -8.63
CA ASN A 213 5.32 -17.51 -8.02
C ASN A 213 4.50 -16.33 -7.47
N ILE A 214 5.15 -15.36 -6.83
CA ILE A 214 4.47 -14.14 -6.36
C ILE A 214 3.89 -13.36 -7.56
N ALA A 215 4.70 -13.11 -8.59
CA ALA A 215 4.27 -12.37 -9.77
C ALA A 215 3.12 -13.06 -10.51
N SER A 216 3.20 -14.38 -10.72
CA SER A 216 2.15 -15.15 -11.40
C SER A 216 0.86 -15.24 -10.58
N THR A 217 0.94 -15.33 -9.25
CA THR A 217 -0.25 -15.41 -8.39
C THR A 217 -1.10 -14.15 -8.47
N VAL A 218 -0.48 -12.96 -8.57
CA VAL A 218 -1.20 -11.68 -8.69
C VAL A 218 -1.98 -11.56 -10.01
N THR A 219 -1.66 -12.38 -11.01
CA THR A 219 -2.34 -12.38 -12.33
C THR A 219 -3.43 -13.45 -12.49
N LYS A 220 -3.64 -14.30 -11.46
CA LYS A 220 -4.66 -15.35 -11.47
C LYS A 220 -5.96 -14.78 -10.89
N PHE A 221 -6.91 -14.49 -11.76
CA PHE A 221 -8.26 -14.02 -11.44
C PHE A 221 -9.30 -15.10 -11.74
#